data_AF-A0A1B6HH47-F1
#
_entry.id   AF-A0A1B6HH47-F1
#
_cell.length_a   1.000
_cell.length_b   1.000
_cell.length_c   1.000
_cell.angle_alpha   90.00
_cell.angle_beta   90.00
_cell.angle_gamma   90.00
#
_symmetry.space_group_name_H-M   'P 1'
#
loop_
_entity.id
_entity.type
_entity.pdbx_description
1 polymer ?
#
loop_
_entity_poly.entity_id
_entity_poly.type
_entity_poly.pdbx_seq_one_letter_code
_entity_poly.pdbx_strand_id
1 'polypeptide(L)'
;QARQAFSQDLSNVTTSQAPSPQPAEFDNDINKVKTHKQLSRRMSVKFHEWHQNWSENHLSPQQYEFANEWMMGNLSDYKVNHTSILTDNPLDKPPYRVYNRFRVEYK
;
A
#
# COMPACT_ATOMS: atom_id res chain seq x y z
N GLN A 1 -33.06 -15.13 -72.29
CA GLN A 1 -34.11 -14.67 -71.34
C GLN A 1 -34.08 -15.67 -70.18
N ALA A 2 -33.88 -15.37 -68.90
CA ALA A 2 -33.89 -14.14 -68.14
C ALA A 2 -32.90 -14.25 -66.95
N ARG A 3 -32.49 -13.08 -66.43
CA ARG A 3 -31.71 -12.88 -65.21
C ARG A 3 -32.56 -13.13 -63.95
N GLN A 4 -31.92 -13.52 -62.84
CA GLN A 4 -32.14 -13.07 -61.44
C GLN A 4 -31.12 -13.84 -60.56
N ALA A 5 -30.11 -13.20 -59.92
CA ALA A 5 -30.15 -12.49 -58.62
C ALA A 5 -30.50 -13.45 -57.46
N PHE A 6 -29.93 -13.47 -56.24
CA PHE A 6 -28.87 -12.76 -55.52
C PHE A 6 -28.75 -13.50 -54.16
N SER A 7 -27.60 -13.41 -53.48
CA SER A 7 -27.47 -13.33 -52.01
C SER A 7 -27.48 -14.56 -51.07
N GLN A 8 -26.57 -14.47 -50.09
CA GLN A 8 -26.47 -15.11 -48.74
C GLN A 8 -25.86 -16.52 -48.69
N ASP A 9 -24.82 -16.82 -47.91
CA ASP A 9 -24.55 -16.44 -46.52
C ASP A 9 -23.05 -16.24 -46.22
N LEU A 10 -22.67 -15.06 -45.76
CA LEU A 10 -21.46 -14.85 -44.95
C LEU A 10 -21.89 -14.09 -43.69
N SER A 11 -22.50 -14.80 -42.76
CA SER A 11 -22.59 -14.34 -41.37
C SER A 11 -22.78 -15.52 -40.45
N ASN A 12 -21.70 -15.94 -39.81
CA ASN A 12 -21.70 -16.42 -38.43
C ASN A 12 -20.23 -16.50 -37.95
N VAL A 13 -19.56 -15.35 -37.93
CA VAL A 13 -18.47 -15.13 -36.98
C VAL A 13 -19.13 -14.61 -35.72
N THR A 14 -19.56 -15.53 -34.86
CA THR A 14 -19.94 -15.21 -33.50
C THR A 14 -18.68 -14.74 -32.77
N THR A 15 -18.48 -13.43 -32.72
CA THR A 15 -17.59 -12.79 -31.75
C THR A 15 -18.05 -13.24 -30.37
N SER A 16 -17.30 -14.16 -29.75
CA SER A 16 -17.47 -14.52 -28.35
C SER A 16 -17.08 -13.30 -27.52
N GLN A 17 -18.09 -12.49 -27.21
CA GLN A 17 -17.99 -11.36 -26.30
C GLN A 17 -17.67 -11.93 -24.92
N ALA A 18 -16.52 -11.55 -24.36
CA ALA A 18 -16.15 -11.93 -23.00
C ALA A 18 -17.29 -11.56 -22.04
N PRO A 19 -17.64 -12.44 -21.08
CA PRO A 19 -18.75 -12.17 -20.17
C PRO A 19 -18.43 -10.92 -19.35
N SER A 20 -19.30 -9.92 -19.42
CA SER A 20 -19.26 -8.76 -18.53
C SER A 20 -19.35 -9.24 -17.08
N PRO A 21 -18.50 -8.76 -16.17
CA PRO A 21 -18.55 -9.18 -14.77
C PRO A 21 -19.90 -8.79 -14.16
N GLN A 22 -20.53 -9.78 -13.51
CA GLN A 22 -21.84 -9.64 -12.88
C GLN A 22 -21.73 -8.74 -11.63
N PRO A 23 -22.78 -7.97 -11.27
CA PRO A 23 -22.73 -6.97 -10.20
C PRO A 23 -22.27 -7.51 -8.82
N ALA A 24 -22.47 -8.80 -8.54
CA ALA A 24 -22.08 -9.43 -7.28
C ALA A 24 -20.55 -9.58 -7.09
N GLU A 25 -19.77 -9.67 -8.17
CA GLU A 25 -18.30 -9.76 -8.07
C GLU A 25 -17.68 -8.41 -7.67
N PHE A 26 -18.21 -7.31 -8.22
CA PHE A 26 -17.80 -5.95 -7.86
C PHE A 26 -18.08 -5.60 -6.40
N ASP A 27 -19.24 -6.00 -5.86
CA ASP A 27 -19.60 -5.71 -4.46
C ASP A 27 -18.71 -6.45 -3.47
N ASN A 28 -18.29 -7.68 -3.78
CA ASN A 28 -17.38 -8.47 -2.93
C ASN A 28 -16.00 -7.82 -2.81
N ASP A 29 -15.46 -7.30 -3.91
CA ASP A 29 -14.16 -6.62 -3.92
C ASP A 29 -14.21 -5.30 -3.14
N ILE A 30 -15.29 -4.52 -3.28
CA ILE A 30 -15.49 -3.29 -2.52
C ILE A 30 -15.54 -3.57 -1.02
N ASN A 31 -16.26 -4.62 -0.60
CA ASN A 31 -16.36 -4.99 0.80
C ASN A 31 -15.01 -5.47 1.36
N LYS A 32 -14.27 -6.27 0.59
CA LYS A 32 -12.92 -6.73 0.97
C LYS A 32 -11.96 -5.56 1.21
N VAL A 33 -11.92 -4.57 0.32
CA VAL A 33 -11.05 -3.39 0.45
C VAL A 33 -11.42 -2.55 1.68
N LYS A 34 -12.72 -2.35 1.94
CA LYS A 34 -13.21 -1.62 3.13
C LYS A 34 -12.79 -2.32 4.42
N THR A 35 -13.04 -3.62 4.53
CA THR A 35 -12.70 -4.42 5.71
C THR A 35 -11.19 -4.46 5.94
N HIS A 36 -10.39 -4.64 4.87
CA HIS A 36 -8.94 -4.65 4.98
C HIS A 36 -8.40 -3.31 5.49
N LYS A 37 -8.87 -2.18 4.92
CA LYS A 37 -8.47 -0.84 5.36
C LYS A 37 -8.80 -0.56 6.82
N GLN A 38 -9.99 -0.94 7.27
CA GLN A 38 -10.41 -0.82 8.67
C GLN A 38 -9.50 -1.66 9.59
N LEU A 39 -9.23 -2.90 9.21
CA LEU A 39 -8.39 -3.80 9.98
C LEU A 39 -6.95 -3.30 10.09
N SER A 40 -6.32 -2.89 8.98
CA SER A 40 -4.94 -2.35 8.98
C SER A 40 -4.82 -1.13 9.89
N ARG A 41 -5.79 -0.21 9.85
CA ARG A 41 -5.82 0.96 10.74
C ARG A 41 -5.93 0.56 12.20
N ARG A 42 -6.84 -0.37 12.53
CA ARG A 42 -7.03 -0.86 13.90
C ARG A 42 -5.77 -1.54 14.45
N MET A 43 -5.11 -2.37 13.63
CA MET A 43 -3.85 -3.03 14.03
C MET A 43 -2.72 -2.02 14.21
N SER A 44 -2.65 -1.00 13.35
CA SER A 44 -1.68 0.09 13.50
C SER A 44 -1.86 0.81 14.83
N VAL A 45 -3.08 1.18 15.21
CA VAL A 45 -3.35 1.82 16.51
C VAL A 45 -2.88 0.94 17.67
N LYS A 46 -3.30 -0.33 17.68
CA LYS A 46 -2.89 -1.30 18.72
C LYS A 46 -1.39 -1.44 18.84
N PHE A 47 -0.68 -1.48 17.71
CA PHE A 47 0.78 -1.56 17.70
C PHE A 47 1.43 -0.33 18.33
N HIS A 48 0.97 0.88 17.98
CA HIS A 48 1.54 2.10 18.52
C HIS A 48 1.26 2.25 20.02
N GLU A 49 0.05 1.91 20.47
CA GLU A 49 -0.30 1.89 21.90
C GLU A 49 0.59 0.93 22.68
N TRP A 50 0.74 -0.30 22.17
CA TRP A 50 1.63 -1.29 22.79
C TRP A 50 3.09 -0.81 22.83
N HIS A 51 3.60 -0.31 21.70
CA HIS A 51 4.99 0.13 21.60
C HIS A 51 5.28 1.33 22.51
N GLN A 52 4.38 2.32 22.53
CA GLN A 52 4.50 3.49 23.40
C GLN A 52 4.54 3.07 24.87
N ASN A 53 3.56 2.29 25.32
CA ASN A 53 3.53 1.77 26.69
C ASN A 53 4.80 0.96 27.01
N TRP A 54 5.26 0.11 26.10
CA TRP A 54 6.50 -0.64 26.32
C TRP A 54 7.70 0.29 26.46
N SER A 55 7.86 1.27 25.57
CA SER A 55 8.99 2.21 25.60
C SER A 55 9.01 3.05 26.87
N GLU A 56 7.87 3.56 27.32
CA GLU A 56 7.76 4.39 28.53
C GLU A 56 8.14 3.62 29.80
N ASN A 57 7.90 2.30 29.83
CA ASN A 57 8.21 1.45 30.98
C ASN A 57 9.64 0.89 30.99
N HIS A 58 10.35 0.91 29.86
CA HIS A 58 11.63 0.19 29.72
C HIS A 58 12.80 1.06 29.23
N LEU A 59 12.53 2.24 28.67
CA LEU A 59 13.55 3.13 28.15
C LEU A 59 13.54 4.45 28.93
N SER A 60 14.71 4.92 29.33
CA SER A 60 14.83 6.32 29.74
C SER A 60 14.68 7.24 28.52
N PRO A 61 14.22 8.49 28.69
CA PRO A 61 14.15 9.46 27.59
C PRO A 61 15.50 9.61 26.85
N GLN A 62 16.60 9.61 27.60
CA GLN A 62 17.96 9.72 27.05
C GLN A 62 18.32 8.52 26.18
N GLN A 63 17.94 7.30 26.57
CA GLN A 63 18.19 6.10 25.77
C GLN A 63 17.39 6.12 24.47
N TYR A 64 16.14 6.57 24.54
CA TYR A 64 15.28 6.72 23.36
C TYR A 64 15.83 7.77 22.39
N GLU A 65 16.24 8.93 22.90
CA GLU A 65 16.85 10.01 22.10
C GLU A 65 18.17 9.55 21.47
N PHE A 66 19.07 8.97 22.27
CA PHE A 66 20.35 8.46 21.79
C PHE A 66 20.19 7.44 20.66
N ALA A 67 19.24 6.49 20.80
CA ALA A 67 18.98 5.51 19.76
C ALA A 67 18.49 6.16 18.46
N ASN A 68 17.65 7.19 18.55
CA ASN A 68 17.19 7.94 17.38
C ASN A 68 18.32 8.73 16.73
N GLU A 69 19.15 9.44 17.49
CA GLU A 69 20.30 10.18 16.96
C GLU A 69 21.32 9.27 16.29
N TRP A 70 21.60 8.12 16.92
CA TRP A 70 22.47 7.09 16.37
C TRP A 70 21.93 6.56 15.03
N MET A 71 20.65 6.19 14.98
CA MET A 71 20.00 5.71 13.75
C MET A 71 20.03 6.76 12.62
N MET A 72 19.89 8.03 12.98
CA MET A 72 19.89 9.14 12.03
C MET A 72 21.28 9.56 11.56
N GLY A 73 22.34 9.05 12.19
CA GLY A 73 23.72 9.43 11.89
C GLY A 73 24.06 10.84 12.37
N ASN A 74 23.39 11.33 13.43
CA ASN A 74 23.60 12.67 13.98
C ASN A 74 24.70 12.71 15.05
N LEU A 75 25.28 11.56 15.40
CA LEU A 75 26.36 11.46 16.38
C LEU A 75 27.71 11.80 15.75
N SER A 76 28.52 12.62 16.43
CA SER A 76 29.79 13.16 15.93
C SER A 76 30.85 12.11 15.59
N ASP A 77 30.79 10.96 16.25
CA ASP A 77 31.89 9.99 16.29
C ASP A 77 31.76 8.88 15.23
N TYR A 78 30.66 8.87 14.47
CA TYR A 78 30.36 7.82 13.50
C TYR A 78 30.62 8.29 12.06
N LYS A 79 31.06 7.35 11.21
CA LYS A 79 31.23 7.57 9.77
C LYS A 79 29.94 8.16 9.19
N VAL A 80 30.07 9.16 8.29
CA VAL A 80 28.96 9.96 7.74
C VAL A 80 27.96 9.10 6.95
N ASN A 81 27.09 8.38 7.66
CA ASN A 81 25.92 7.71 7.11
C ASN A 81 24.73 8.56 7.51
N HIS A 82 24.37 9.54 6.66
CA HIS A 82 23.22 10.38 6.96
C HIS A 82 21.95 9.63 6.56
N THR A 83 21.08 9.35 7.54
CA THR A 83 19.78 8.75 7.27
C THR A 83 18.74 9.87 7.14
N SER A 84 17.99 9.89 6.04
CA SER A 84 16.82 10.75 5.87
C SER A 84 15.52 9.96 6.04
N ILE A 85 14.49 10.64 6.54
CA ILE A 85 13.14 10.08 6.69
C ILE A 85 12.27 10.60 5.55
N LEU A 86 11.65 9.70 4.80
CA LEU A 86 10.65 9.97 3.79
C LEU A 86 9.28 9.53 4.30
N THR A 87 8.28 10.40 4.17
CA THR A 87 6.89 10.17 4.58
C THR A 87 5.90 10.32 3.42
N ASP A 88 6.36 10.08 2.20
CA ASP A 88 5.67 10.26 0.92
C ASP A 88 4.70 9.10 0.56
N ASN A 89 4.13 8.43 1.56
CA ASN A 89 3.43 7.18 1.34
C ASN A 89 1.99 7.37 0.81
N PRO A 90 1.57 6.58 -0.20
CA PRO A 90 0.20 6.59 -0.68
C PRO A 90 -0.80 6.09 0.39
N LEU A 91 -1.88 6.85 0.62
CA LEU A 91 -2.92 6.52 1.62
C LEU A 91 -4.07 5.67 1.06
N ASP A 92 -4.11 5.50 -0.27
CA ASP A 92 -5.02 4.64 -1.00
C ASP A 92 -4.57 3.16 -0.99
N LYS A 93 -3.31 2.90 -0.62
CA LYS A 93 -2.73 1.56 -0.53
C LYS A 93 -2.40 1.17 0.92
N PRO A 94 -2.40 -0.13 1.26
CA PRO A 94 -1.91 -0.60 2.55
C PRO A 94 -0.50 -0.06 2.85
N PRO A 95 -0.20 0.34 4.10
CA PRO A 95 -1.01 0.21 5.32
C PRO A 95 -2.07 1.31 5.55
N TYR A 96 -2.38 2.13 4.53
CA TYR A 96 -3.37 3.21 4.56
C TYR A 96 -3.10 4.29 5.61
N ARG A 97 -1.81 4.51 5.91
CA ARG A 97 -1.29 5.48 6.85
C ARG A 97 0.12 5.90 6.40
N VAL A 98 0.53 7.09 6.83
CA VAL A 98 1.91 7.55 6.70
C VAL A 98 2.81 6.70 7.61
N TYR A 99 3.96 6.27 7.08
CA TYR A 99 5.00 5.57 7.83
C TYR A 99 6.39 6.10 7.44
N ASN A 100 7.37 5.91 8.31
CA ASN A 100 8.72 6.38 8.01
C ASN A 100 9.39 5.39 7.04
N ARG A 101 9.87 5.89 5.90
CA ARG A 101 10.79 5.20 5.02
C ARG A 101 12.17 5.80 5.22
N PHE A 102 13.14 4.97 5.60
CA PHE A 102 14.51 5.42 5.85
C PHE A 102 15.35 5.26 4.60
N ARG A 103 16.09 6.31 4.23
CA ARG A 103 17.05 6.29 3.14
C ARG A 103 18.42 6.68 3.70
N VAL A 104 19.41 5.84 3.47
CA VAL A 104 20.80 6.13 3.82
C VAL A 104 21.48 6.81 2.65
N GLU A 105 22.10 7.95 2.92
CA GLU A 105 22.99 8.64 2.00
C GLU A 105 24.44 8.33 2.38
N TYR A 106 25.14 7.63 1.49
CA TYR A 106 26.57 7.39 1.61
C TYR A 106 27.30 8.54 0.93
N LYS A 107 28.18 9.22 1.67
CA LYS A 107 29.14 10.18 1.12
C LYS A 107 30.50 9.53 0.90
#